data_AF-A0A2Z2NJQ2-F1
#
_entry.id   AF-A0A2Z2NJQ2-F1
#
_cell.length_a   1.000
_cell.length_b   1.000
_cell.length_c   1.000
_cell.angle_alpha   90.00
_cell.angle_beta   90.00
_cell.angle_gamma   90.00
#
_symmetry.space_group_name_H-M   'P 1'
#
loop_
_entity.id
_entity.type
_entity.pdbx_description
1 polymer ?
#
loop_
_entity_poly.entity_id
_entity_poly.type
_entity_poly.pdbx_seq_one_letter_code
_entity_poly.pdbx_strand_id
1 'polypeptide(L)'
;MSMEKAQSVAAAQQVDSKPAAVTQEFDKSEDKEPKFESNMVKKSLDEILGFSEEMYHLKEELVAFGIPMQTINVIVEHGFNGNEEQMAILLSTALSASEQSLGLGSIGKSDLEARVAALVVLEKDQAFARRVARQQGLNLQALNFLVQIVRQNPGDKGEKVVNEFIAYAMACDIPFEKVGAIVGEVGKQDTGSVLPNIPRKKKADTRSTLKDIARDAVLGIVISAFVLWFVI
;
A
#
# COMPACT_ATOMS: atom_id res chain seq x y z
N MET A 1 45.78 65.96 23.50
CA MET A 1 46.84 65.67 22.51
C MET A 1 47.72 64.59 23.09
N SER A 2 47.47 63.35 22.67
CA SER A 2 48.35 62.17 22.73
C SER A 2 47.60 61.02 22.04
N MET A 3 48.38 60.19 21.34
CA MET A 3 48.05 58.97 20.57
C MET A 3 47.13 58.01 21.36
N GLU A 4 46.32 57.13 20.78
CA GLU A 4 46.73 56.00 19.94
C GLU A 4 45.43 55.29 19.47
N LYS A 5 45.19 55.18 18.17
CA LYS A 5 44.19 54.24 17.63
C LYS A 5 44.82 53.50 16.46
N ALA A 6 44.98 52.21 16.70
CA ALA A 6 45.47 51.19 15.80
C ALA A 6 44.71 51.17 14.48
N GLN A 7 45.46 51.11 13.37
CA GLN A 7 44.94 50.66 12.08
C GLN A 7 46.08 50.23 11.17
N SER A 8 45.79 49.18 10.38
CA SER A 8 46.52 48.73 9.18
C SER A 8 47.79 47.89 9.47
N VAL A 9 48.09 46.75 8.84
CA VAL A 9 47.56 46.04 7.67
C VAL A 9 47.90 44.55 7.90
N ALA A 10 46.94 43.63 7.80
CA ALA A 10 47.23 42.22 7.64
C ALA A 10 46.84 41.81 6.21
N ALA A 11 47.83 41.21 5.56
CA ALA A 11 47.94 40.87 4.15
C ALA A 11 46.70 40.21 3.52
N ALA A 12 46.38 40.69 2.32
CA ALA A 12 45.59 39.98 1.33
C ALA A 12 46.31 38.68 0.91
N GLN A 13 45.65 37.55 1.07
CA GLN A 13 45.99 36.30 0.38
C GLN A 13 44.89 36.02 -0.63
N GLN A 14 45.16 36.41 -1.88
CA GLN A 14 44.53 35.84 -3.05
C GLN A 14 45.00 34.39 -3.17
N VAL A 15 44.06 33.44 -3.17
CA VAL A 15 44.29 32.08 -3.69
C VAL A 15 43.18 31.80 -4.69
N ASP A 16 43.51 32.09 -5.94
CA ASP A 16 43.24 31.30 -7.15
C ASP A 16 41.99 30.38 -7.11
N SER A 17 40.86 30.93 -7.53
CA SER A 17 39.65 30.17 -7.85
C SER A 17 39.81 29.46 -9.18
N LYS A 18 40.36 28.24 -9.17
CA LYS A 18 40.20 27.28 -10.27
C LYS A 18 39.12 26.27 -9.87
N PRO A 19 37.96 26.20 -10.56
CA PRO A 19 36.96 25.19 -10.24
C PRO A 19 37.51 23.83 -10.66
N ALA A 20 37.94 23.05 -9.66
CA ALA A 20 38.16 21.63 -9.84
C ALA A 20 36.80 21.00 -10.16
N ALA A 21 36.60 20.67 -11.43
CA ALA A 21 35.58 19.73 -11.85
C ALA A 21 35.85 18.43 -11.10
N VAL A 22 35.12 18.22 -10.00
CA VAL A 22 35.01 16.93 -9.33
C VAL A 22 34.19 16.05 -10.27
N THR A 23 34.88 15.51 -11.26
CA THR A 23 34.42 14.34 -12.00
C THR A 23 34.59 13.19 -11.02
N GLN A 24 33.58 12.97 -10.17
CA GLN A 24 33.45 11.69 -9.49
C GLN A 24 33.18 10.67 -10.58
N GLU A 25 34.25 10.01 -11.01
CA GLU A 25 34.17 8.73 -11.69
C GLU A 25 33.34 7.81 -10.79
N PHE A 26 32.09 7.58 -11.19
CA PHE A 26 31.32 6.43 -10.75
C PHE A 26 32.12 5.21 -11.20
N ASP A 27 32.91 4.68 -10.27
CA ASP A 27 33.61 3.42 -10.40
C ASP A 27 32.60 2.36 -10.86
N LYS A 28 32.83 1.87 -12.09
CA LYS A 28 32.16 0.71 -12.68
C LYS A 28 32.53 -0.53 -11.88
N SER A 29 31.95 -0.64 -10.69
CA SER A 29 31.86 -1.91 -9.98
C SER A 29 30.73 -2.70 -10.63
N GLU A 30 31.15 -3.82 -11.22
CA GLU A 30 30.34 -4.76 -11.98
C GLU A 30 28.98 -5.06 -11.33
N ASP A 31 27.94 -5.06 -12.18
CA ASP A 31 26.58 -5.53 -11.94
C ASP A 31 26.56 -6.86 -11.17
N LYS A 32 26.47 -6.76 -9.84
CA LYS A 32 25.58 -7.63 -9.10
C LYS A 32 24.46 -6.74 -8.63
N GLU A 33 23.37 -6.69 -9.41
CA GLU A 33 22.08 -6.23 -8.89
C GLU A 33 21.94 -6.83 -7.48
N PRO A 34 21.86 -6.01 -6.41
CA PRO A 34 21.58 -6.54 -5.11
C PRO A 34 20.23 -7.22 -5.23
N LYS A 35 20.27 -8.56 -5.25
CA LYS A 35 19.07 -9.38 -5.23
C LYS A 35 18.35 -9.06 -3.94
N PHE A 36 17.41 -8.13 -3.99
CA PHE A 36 16.48 -7.79 -2.91
C PHE A 36 15.47 -8.93 -2.67
N GLU A 37 15.94 -10.18 -2.65
CA GLU A 37 15.14 -11.38 -2.40
C GLU A 37 14.53 -11.37 -0.97
N SER A 38 14.91 -10.42 -0.11
CA SER A 38 14.37 -10.20 1.24
C SER A 38 14.15 -8.70 1.57
N ASN A 39 13.47 -7.94 0.70
CA ASN A 39 13.08 -6.57 1.09
C ASN A 39 11.87 -6.62 2.04
N MET A 40 12.13 -6.54 3.35
CA MET A 40 11.11 -6.57 4.40
C MET A 40 10.11 -5.42 4.34
N VAL A 41 10.55 -4.24 3.90
CA VAL A 41 9.67 -3.09 3.68
C VAL A 41 8.70 -3.41 2.55
N LYS A 42 9.21 -3.90 1.41
CA LYS A 42 8.38 -4.28 0.26
C LYS A 42 7.40 -5.40 0.62
N LYS A 43 7.86 -6.43 1.33
CA LYS A 43 6.99 -7.54 1.77
C LYS A 43 5.87 -7.05 2.68
N SER A 44 6.20 -6.27 3.71
CA SER A 44 5.21 -5.72 4.64
C SER A 44 4.24 -4.77 3.94
N LEU A 45 4.73 -3.98 2.99
CA LEU A 45 3.93 -3.08 2.18
C LEU A 45 2.94 -3.85 1.30
N ASP A 46 3.42 -4.86 0.55
CA ASP A 46 2.59 -5.70 -0.31
C ASP A 46 1.54 -6.48 0.49
N GLU A 47 1.89 -6.99 1.68
CA GLU A 47 0.92 -7.66 2.57
C GLU A 47 -0.17 -6.70 3.06
N ILE A 48 0.19 -5.52 3.57
CA ILE A 48 -0.78 -4.52 4.05
C ILE A 48 -1.67 -4.03 2.90
N LEU A 49 -1.11 -3.82 1.71
CA LEU A 49 -1.88 -3.45 0.52
C LEU A 49 -2.85 -4.56 0.12
N GLY A 50 -2.42 -5.82 0.16
CA GLY A 50 -3.27 -6.98 -0.14
C GLY A 50 -4.47 -7.06 0.80
N PHE A 51 -4.26 -6.92 2.12
CA PHE A 51 -5.37 -6.88 3.09
C PHE A 51 -6.29 -5.68 2.86
N SER A 52 -5.71 -4.51 2.58
CA SER A 52 -6.51 -3.32 2.31
C SER A 52 -7.39 -3.49 1.09
N GLU A 53 -6.87 -4.04 0.00
CA GLU A 53 -7.59 -4.30 -1.25
C GLU A 53 -8.74 -5.31 -1.03
N GLU A 54 -8.47 -6.43 -0.34
CA GLU A 54 -9.50 -7.43 -0.01
C GLU A 54 -10.61 -6.85 0.86
N MET A 55 -10.26 -6.03 1.86
CA MET A 55 -11.26 -5.32 2.66
C MET A 55 -12.07 -4.32 1.82
N TYR A 56 -11.44 -3.59 0.90
CA TYR A 56 -12.15 -2.65 0.03
C TYR A 56 -13.17 -3.36 -0.84
N HIS A 57 -12.81 -4.49 -1.45
CA HIS A 57 -13.75 -5.28 -2.24
C HIS A 57 -14.93 -5.78 -1.41
N LEU A 58 -14.69 -6.35 -0.23
CA LEU A 58 -15.78 -6.81 0.64
C LEU A 58 -16.69 -5.65 1.09
N LYS A 59 -16.11 -4.48 1.39
CA LYS A 59 -16.88 -3.29 1.74
C LYS A 59 -17.70 -2.78 0.56
N GLU A 60 -17.15 -2.79 -0.65
CA GLU A 60 -17.83 -2.39 -1.87
C GLU A 60 -19.02 -3.31 -2.18
N GLU A 61 -18.85 -4.63 -2.00
CA GLU A 61 -19.95 -5.58 -2.14
C GLU A 61 -21.08 -5.30 -1.14
N LEU A 62 -20.75 -5.02 0.12
CA LEU A 62 -21.77 -4.67 1.14
C LEU A 62 -22.46 -3.33 0.85
N VAL A 63 -21.73 -2.35 0.30
CA VAL A 63 -22.32 -1.09 -0.18
C VAL A 63 -23.25 -1.33 -1.35
N ALA A 64 -22.90 -2.24 -2.27
CA ALA A 64 -23.78 -2.64 -3.37
C ALA A 64 -25.08 -3.29 -2.87
N PHE A 65 -25.08 -3.90 -1.68
CA PHE A 65 -26.28 -4.36 -0.98
C PHE A 65 -27.04 -3.27 -0.20
N GLY A 66 -26.70 -1.99 -0.40
CA GLY A 66 -27.41 -0.85 0.21
C GLY A 66 -27.00 -0.55 1.65
N ILE A 67 -25.91 -1.14 2.15
CA ILE A 67 -25.41 -0.85 3.51
C ILE A 67 -24.43 0.32 3.44
N PRO A 68 -24.67 1.43 4.17
CA PRO A 68 -23.75 2.57 4.16
C PRO A 68 -22.34 2.20 4.64
N MET A 69 -21.32 2.74 3.98
CA MET A 69 -19.90 2.49 4.32
C MET A 69 -19.57 2.81 5.80
N GLN A 70 -20.17 3.86 6.35
CA GLN A 70 -19.99 4.23 7.75
C GLN A 70 -20.53 3.13 8.70
N THR A 71 -21.70 2.58 8.40
CA THR A 71 -22.29 1.47 9.18
C THR A 71 -21.39 0.23 9.13
N ILE A 72 -20.84 -0.10 7.96
CA ILE A 72 -19.91 -1.23 7.82
C ILE A 72 -18.67 -1.00 8.70
N ASN A 73 -18.08 0.20 8.67
CA ASN A 73 -16.90 0.51 9.48
C ASN A 73 -17.18 0.35 10.99
N VAL A 74 -18.33 0.84 11.48
CA VAL A 74 -18.69 0.74 12.89
C VAL A 74 -18.96 -0.72 13.30
N ILE A 75 -19.65 -1.50 12.46
CA ILE A 75 -19.87 -2.95 12.70
C ILE A 75 -18.53 -3.67 12.85
N VAL A 76 -17.60 -3.43 11.91
CA VAL A 76 -16.29 -4.08 11.91
C VAL A 76 -15.46 -3.63 13.11
N GLU A 77 -15.53 -2.36 13.51
CA GLU A 77 -14.87 -1.86 14.72
C GLU A 77 -15.34 -2.60 15.99
N HIS A 78 -16.66 -2.77 16.16
CA HIS A 78 -17.20 -3.54 17.29
C HIS A 78 -16.80 -5.01 17.22
N GLY A 79 -16.80 -5.62 16.04
CA GLY A 79 -16.33 -7.00 15.83
C GLY A 79 -14.83 -7.17 16.11
N PHE A 80 -14.01 -6.18 15.77
CA PHE A 80 -12.58 -6.15 16.06
C PHE A 80 -12.32 -6.08 17.57
N ASN A 81 -13.07 -5.24 18.28
CA ASN A 81 -12.97 -5.05 19.73
C ASN A 81 -13.61 -6.17 20.56
N GLY A 82 -14.26 -7.16 19.93
CA GLY A 82 -14.91 -8.28 20.62
C GLY A 82 -16.24 -7.92 21.29
N ASN A 83 -16.89 -6.83 20.85
CA ASN A 83 -18.16 -6.38 21.38
C ASN A 83 -19.33 -6.98 20.58
N GLU A 84 -19.56 -8.28 20.78
CA GLU A 84 -20.50 -9.08 19.98
C GLU A 84 -21.95 -8.61 20.11
N GLU A 85 -22.36 -8.13 21.28
CA GLU A 85 -23.72 -7.63 21.52
C GLU A 85 -24.03 -6.38 20.68
N GLN A 86 -23.13 -5.40 20.71
CA GLN A 86 -23.29 -4.18 19.91
C GLN A 86 -23.16 -4.46 18.41
N MET A 87 -22.26 -5.37 18.03
CA MET A 87 -22.16 -5.84 16.65
C MET A 87 -23.47 -6.47 16.17
N ALA A 88 -24.14 -7.31 16.97
CA ALA A 88 -25.41 -7.93 16.62
C ALA A 88 -26.54 -6.91 16.42
N ILE A 89 -26.59 -5.86 17.25
CA ILE A 89 -27.55 -4.75 17.11
C ILE A 89 -27.30 -3.96 15.82
N LEU A 90 -26.03 -3.73 15.47
CA LEU A 90 -25.69 -3.01 14.25
C LEU A 90 -25.92 -3.85 13.00
N LEU A 91 -25.74 -5.18 13.08
CA LEU A 91 -26.06 -6.11 12.00
C LEU A 91 -27.56 -6.11 11.67
N SER A 92 -28.44 -6.12 12.67
CA SER A 92 -29.89 -6.02 12.43
C SER A 92 -30.30 -4.66 11.84
N THR A 93 -29.63 -3.59 12.26
CA THR A 93 -29.81 -2.25 11.69
C THR A 93 -29.36 -2.21 10.22
N ALA A 94 -28.22 -2.83 9.90
CA ALA A 94 -27.71 -2.92 8.53
C ALA A 94 -28.59 -3.79 7.62
N LEU A 95 -29.14 -4.90 8.13
CA LEU A 95 -30.14 -5.70 7.40
C LEU A 95 -31.39 -4.88 7.09
N SER A 96 -31.91 -4.17 8.09
CA SER A 96 -33.07 -3.30 7.90
C SER A 96 -32.79 -2.21 6.85
N ALA A 97 -31.59 -1.63 6.85
CA ALA A 97 -31.19 -0.64 5.86
C ALA A 97 -31.06 -1.24 4.44
N SER A 98 -30.54 -2.46 4.33
CA SER A 98 -30.44 -3.19 3.06
C SER A 98 -31.83 -3.52 2.50
N GLU A 99 -32.74 -4.02 3.34
CA GLU A 99 -34.14 -4.30 3.00
C GLU A 99 -34.88 -3.04 2.54
N GLN A 100 -34.69 -1.91 3.22
CA GLN A 100 -35.27 -0.63 2.83
C GLN A 100 -34.74 -0.13 1.48
N SER A 101 -33.46 -0.39 1.18
CA SER A 101 -32.80 0.11 -0.02
C SER A 101 -33.09 -0.73 -1.26
N LEU A 102 -33.12 -2.05 -1.13
CA LEU A 102 -33.16 -3.00 -2.27
C LEU A 102 -34.35 -3.95 -2.27
N GLY A 103 -35.14 -4.01 -1.19
CA GLY A 103 -36.29 -4.91 -1.07
C GLY A 103 -35.91 -6.37 -1.30
N LEU A 104 -36.38 -6.94 -2.43
CA LEU A 104 -36.13 -8.33 -2.83
C LEU A 104 -34.65 -8.63 -3.15
N GLY A 105 -33.82 -7.61 -3.40
CA GLY A 105 -32.38 -7.73 -3.64
C GLY A 105 -31.51 -7.54 -2.40
N SER A 106 -32.10 -7.50 -1.20
CA SER A 106 -31.35 -7.31 0.04
C SER A 106 -30.45 -8.49 0.37
N ILE A 107 -29.40 -8.21 1.15
CA ILE A 107 -28.51 -9.26 1.62
C ILE A 107 -29.19 -10.11 2.70
N GLY A 108 -29.03 -11.43 2.63
CA GLY A 108 -29.50 -12.33 3.68
C GLY A 108 -28.70 -12.16 4.99
N LYS A 109 -29.35 -12.43 6.13
CA LYS A 109 -28.71 -12.34 7.45
C LYS A 109 -27.42 -13.15 7.55
N SER A 110 -27.44 -14.41 7.10
CA SER A 110 -26.26 -15.30 7.12
C SER A 110 -25.11 -14.76 6.27
N ASP A 111 -25.42 -14.16 5.12
CA ASP A 111 -24.41 -13.66 4.19
C ASP A 111 -23.78 -12.38 4.72
N LEU A 112 -24.58 -11.51 5.33
CA LEU A 112 -24.07 -10.32 6.01
C LEU A 112 -23.14 -10.70 7.17
N GLU A 113 -23.57 -11.63 8.04
CA GLU A 113 -22.76 -12.11 9.16
C GLU A 113 -21.44 -12.73 8.68
N ALA A 114 -21.47 -13.56 7.63
CA ALA A 114 -20.28 -14.17 7.06
C ALA A 114 -19.29 -13.13 6.49
N ARG A 115 -19.81 -12.12 5.76
CA ARG A 115 -18.98 -11.06 5.17
C ARG A 115 -18.38 -10.13 6.22
N VAL A 116 -19.15 -9.79 7.26
CA VAL A 116 -18.66 -9.01 8.39
C VAL A 116 -17.60 -9.80 9.17
N ALA A 117 -17.81 -11.09 9.41
CA ALA A 117 -16.80 -11.95 10.03
C ALA A 117 -15.50 -11.99 9.20
N ALA A 118 -15.61 -12.10 7.88
CA ALA A 118 -14.45 -12.04 6.98
C ALA A 118 -13.71 -10.69 7.07
N LEU A 119 -14.45 -9.56 7.12
CA LEU A 119 -13.86 -8.24 7.32
C LEU A 119 -13.12 -8.13 8.65
N VAL A 120 -13.70 -8.63 9.74
CA VAL A 120 -13.06 -8.64 11.07
C VAL A 120 -11.78 -9.48 11.06
N VAL A 121 -11.78 -10.62 10.35
CA VAL A 121 -10.57 -11.45 10.19
C VAL A 121 -9.49 -10.70 9.43
N LEU A 122 -9.83 -10.05 8.30
CA LEU A 122 -8.87 -9.26 7.53
C LEU A 122 -8.29 -8.09 8.34
N GLU A 123 -9.12 -7.44 9.16
CA GLU A 123 -8.67 -6.34 10.01
C GLU A 123 -7.71 -6.82 11.11
N LYS A 124 -7.97 -8.01 11.68
CA LYS A 124 -7.04 -8.69 12.61
C LYS A 124 -5.74 -9.10 11.92
N ASP A 125 -5.81 -9.65 10.71
CA ASP A 125 -4.64 -10.02 9.90
C ASP A 125 -3.79 -8.78 9.58
N GLN A 126 -4.42 -7.67 9.19
CA GLN A 126 -3.72 -6.41 8.92
C GLN A 126 -3.11 -5.81 10.20
N ALA A 127 -3.83 -5.84 11.32
CA ALA A 127 -3.31 -5.40 12.61
C ALA A 127 -2.11 -6.26 13.05
N PHE A 128 -2.17 -7.57 12.79
CA PHE A 128 -1.07 -8.50 13.03
C PHE A 128 0.13 -8.21 12.13
N ALA A 129 -0.06 -8.04 10.82
CA ALA A 129 1.01 -7.67 9.89
C ALA A 129 1.72 -6.37 10.30
N ARG A 130 0.96 -5.35 10.73
CA ARG A 130 1.52 -4.11 11.29
C ARG A 130 2.30 -4.35 12.58
N ARG A 131 1.84 -5.25 13.45
CA ARG A 131 2.57 -5.62 14.68
C ARG A 131 3.88 -6.33 14.35
N VAL A 132 3.87 -7.25 13.39
CA VAL A 132 5.08 -7.94 12.91
C VAL A 132 6.07 -6.95 12.29
N ALA A 133 5.62 -6.07 11.40
CA ALA A 133 6.45 -5.02 10.83
C ALA A 133 7.12 -4.14 11.91
N ARG A 134 6.38 -3.79 12.97
CA ARG A 134 6.93 -3.06 14.11
C ARG A 134 7.97 -3.88 14.88
N GLN A 135 7.72 -5.17 15.11
CA GLN A 135 8.67 -6.07 15.77
C GLN A 135 9.96 -6.26 14.97
N GLN A 136 9.87 -6.16 13.64
CA GLN A 136 11.01 -6.13 12.73
C GLN A 136 11.73 -4.77 12.72
N GLY A 137 11.31 -3.80 13.53
CA GLY A 137 11.95 -2.48 13.60
C GLY A 137 11.55 -1.53 12.48
N LEU A 138 10.53 -1.85 11.67
CA LEU A 138 10.04 -0.94 10.65
C LEU A 138 9.27 0.23 11.28
N ASN A 139 9.52 1.42 10.73
CA ASN A 139 8.76 2.62 11.11
C ASN A 139 7.36 2.55 10.48
N LEU A 140 6.34 2.33 11.32
CA LEU A 140 4.95 2.22 10.87
C LEU A 140 4.39 3.51 10.25
N GLN A 141 4.85 4.68 10.68
CA GLN A 141 4.41 5.94 10.10
C GLN A 141 4.91 6.05 8.65
N ALA A 142 6.18 5.74 8.42
CA ALA A 142 6.75 5.69 7.07
C ALA A 142 6.06 4.63 6.20
N LEU A 143 5.79 3.45 6.76
CA LEU A 143 5.07 2.38 6.06
C LEU A 143 3.65 2.80 5.67
N ASN A 144 2.92 3.49 6.55
CA ASN A 144 1.59 4.02 6.24
C ASN A 144 1.64 5.10 5.13
N PHE A 145 2.66 5.96 5.12
CA PHE A 145 2.86 6.91 4.02
C PHE A 145 3.13 6.19 2.70
N LEU A 146 3.94 5.14 2.69
CA LEU A 146 4.16 4.32 1.49
C LEU A 146 2.86 3.67 1.00
N VAL A 147 2.07 3.10 1.90
CA VAL A 147 0.73 2.55 1.56
C VAL A 147 -0.14 3.63 0.92
N GLN A 148 -0.16 4.85 1.47
CA GLN A 148 -0.93 5.96 0.93
C GLN A 148 -0.46 6.38 -0.47
N ILE A 149 0.85 6.51 -0.68
CA ILE A 149 1.46 6.87 -1.96
C ILE A 149 1.11 5.84 -3.03
N VAL A 150 1.25 4.55 -2.73
CA VAL A 150 0.94 3.47 -3.68
C VAL A 150 -0.54 3.49 -4.04
N ARG A 151 -1.44 3.70 -3.06
CA ARG A 151 -2.89 3.76 -3.29
C ARG A 151 -3.32 4.95 -4.14
N GLN A 152 -2.65 6.09 -4.00
CA GLN A 152 -2.92 7.29 -4.82
C GLN A 152 -2.39 7.14 -6.25
N ASN A 153 -1.43 6.22 -6.47
CA ASN A 153 -0.75 6.05 -7.74
C ASN A 153 -0.70 4.55 -8.14
N PRO A 154 -1.84 3.93 -8.49
CA PRO A 154 -1.91 2.49 -8.74
C PRO A 154 -1.14 2.03 -9.99
N GLY A 155 -0.89 2.94 -10.96
CA GLY A 155 -0.22 2.62 -12.21
C GLY A 155 1.27 2.33 -12.07
N ASP A 156 2.00 3.22 -11.40
CA ASP A 156 3.46 3.13 -11.19
C ASP A 156 3.82 2.81 -9.72
N LYS A 157 2.82 2.52 -8.88
CA LYS A 157 2.97 2.26 -7.45
C LYS A 157 3.70 3.40 -6.71
N GLY A 158 3.59 4.63 -7.22
CA GLY A 158 4.19 5.82 -6.63
C GLY A 158 5.68 6.00 -6.93
N GLU A 159 6.25 5.24 -7.87
CA GLU A 159 7.64 5.41 -8.31
C GLU A 159 7.95 6.86 -8.72
N LYS A 160 7.09 7.49 -9.53
CA LYS A 160 7.30 8.88 -9.95
C LYS A 160 7.26 9.86 -8.78
N VAL A 161 6.32 9.67 -7.86
CA VAL A 161 6.16 10.52 -6.68
C VAL A 161 7.40 10.44 -5.78
N VAL A 162 7.92 9.23 -5.57
CA VAL A 162 9.14 9.02 -4.79
C VAL A 162 10.35 9.66 -5.48
N ASN A 163 10.48 9.46 -6.79
CA ASN A 163 11.58 10.05 -7.56
C ASN A 163 11.51 11.58 -7.56
N GLU A 164 10.32 12.16 -7.68
CA GLU A 164 10.12 13.61 -7.61
C GLU A 164 10.44 14.16 -6.21
N PHE A 165 10.05 13.45 -5.14
CA PHE A 165 10.40 13.82 -3.77
C PHE A 165 11.92 13.79 -3.54
N ILE A 166 12.61 12.76 -4.06
CA ILE A 166 14.08 12.68 -4.01
C ILE A 166 14.70 13.85 -4.78
N ALA A 167 14.19 14.17 -5.97
CA ALA A 167 14.67 15.29 -6.76
C ALA A 167 14.54 16.62 -6.02
N TYR A 168 13.41 16.87 -5.34
CA TYR A 168 13.27 18.08 -4.50
C TYR A 168 14.22 18.08 -3.32
N ALA A 169 14.42 16.95 -2.63
CA ALA A 169 15.36 16.88 -1.53
C ALA A 169 16.81 17.10 -1.98
N MET A 170 17.19 16.62 -3.16
CA MET A 170 18.48 16.95 -3.80
C MET A 170 18.57 18.45 -4.14
N ALA A 171 17.51 19.05 -4.69
CA ALA A 171 17.48 20.47 -5.01
C ALA A 171 17.53 21.37 -3.76
N CYS A 172 17.14 20.85 -2.60
CA CYS A 172 17.24 21.52 -1.30
C CYS A 172 18.55 21.22 -0.55
N ASP A 173 19.56 20.62 -1.20
CA ASP A 173 20.84 20.23 -0.60
C ASP A 173 20.67 19.35 0.66
N ILE A 174 19.64 18.50 0.71
CA ILE A 174 19.45 17.55 1.82
C ILE A 174 20.41 16.36 1.61
N PRO A 175 21.35 16.11 2.54
CA PRO A 175 22.35 15.06 2.35
C PRO A 175 21.73 13.65 2.50
N PHE A 176 21.96 12.80 1.50
CA PHE A 176 21.50 11.39 1.47
C PHE A 176 22.55 10.40 1.98
N GLU A 177 23.66 10.88 2.55
CA GLU A 177 24.82 10.08 2.99
C GLU A 177 24.44 8.93 3.95
N LYS A 178 23.34 9.11 4.70
CA LYS A 178 22.85 8.10 5.65
C LYS A 178 21.91 7.07 5.01
N VAL A 179 21.40 7.30 3.80
CA VAL A 179 20.43 6.40 3.15
C VAL A 179 21.07 5.06 2.79
N GLY A 180 22.31 5.04 2.31
CA GLY A 180 23.03 3.79 2.03
C GLY A 180 23.25 2.93 3.29
N ALA A 181 23.54 3.56 4.44
CA ALA A 181 23.67 2.87 5.72
C ALA A 181 22.33 2.31 6.22
N ILE A 182 21.24 3.08 6.08
CA ILE A 182 19.88 2.67 6.47
C ILE A 182 19.38 1.50 5.59
N VAL A 183 19.63 1.54 4.27
CA VAL A 183 19.28 0.44 3.35
C VAL A 183 20.03 -0.84 3.72
N GLY A 184 21.30 -0.73 4.13
CA GLY A 184 22.12 -1.85 4.60
C GLY A 184 21.66 -2.45 5.93
N GLU A 185 21.10 -1.65 6.85
CA GLU A 185 20.54 -2.14 8.12
C GLU A 185 19.20 -2.84 7.93
N VAL A 186 18.32 -2.29 7.09
CA VAL A 186 17.02 -2.90 6.76
C VAL A 186 17.17 -4.19 5.94
N GLY A 187 18.17 -4.25 5.05
CA GLY A 187 18.45 -5.43 4.24
C GLY A 187 19.13 -6.60 4.97
N LYS A 188 19.70 -6.37 6.16
CA LYS A 188 20.40 -7.39 6.96
C LYS A 188 19.54 -8.06 8.05
N GLN A 189 18.31 -7.60 8.25
CA GLN A 189 17.39 -8.22 9.21
C GLN A 189 16.79 -9.50 8.64
N ASP A 190 17.62 -10.54 8.59
CA ASP A 190 17.20 -11.90 8.28
C ASP A 190 16.56 -12.49 9.54
N THR A 191 15.23 -12.49 9.61
CA THR A 191 14.50 -13.24 10.64
C THR A 191 13.48 -14.12 9.97
N GLY A 192 13.72 -15.43 10.11
CA GLY A 192 12.92 -16.49 9.50
C GLY A 192 11.43 -16.31 9.76
N SER A 193 10.66 -16.55 8.70
CA SER A 193 9.21 -16.64 8.72
C SER A 193 8.70 -17.43 9.93
N VAL A 194 8.18 -16.75 10.95
CA VAL A 194 7.52 -17.37 12.12
C VAL A 194 6.01 -17.56 11.87
N LEU A 195 5.54 -17.30 10.65
CA LEU A 195 4.20 -17.70 10.23
C LEU A 195 4.22 -19.21 9.89
N PRO A 196 3.31 -20.04 10.45
CA PRO A 196 2.98 -21.30 9.80
C PRO A 196 2.50 -20.97 8.38
N ASN A 197 3.22 -21.49 7.39
CA ASN A 197 2.95 -21.28 5.98
C ASN A 197 1.63 -21.96 5.63
N ILE A 198 0.50 -21.28 5.87
CA ILE A 198 -0.79 -21.71 5.36
C ILE A 198 -0.72 -21.45 3.85
N PRO A 199 -0.74 -22.48 3.01
CA PRO A 199 -0.78 -22.29 1.56
C PRO A 199 -2.12 -21.62 1.23
N ARG A 200 -2.15 -20.29 1.20
CA ARG A 200 -3.22 -19.54 0.55
C ARG A 200 -3.11 -19.92 -0.92
N LYS A 201 -4.14 -20.59 -1.45
CA LYS A 201 -4.25 -20.89 -2.88
C LYS A 201 -3.91 -19.60 -3.61
N LYS A 202 -2.84 -19.63 -4.42
CA LYS A 202 -2.40 -18.50 -5.23
C LYS A 202 -3.65 -17.87 -5.85
N LYS A 203 -3.87 -16.57 -5.60
CA LYS A 203 -4.86 -15.78 -6.35
C LYS A 203 -4.69 -16.17 -7.81
N ALA A 204 -5.80 -16.58 -8.43
CA ALA A 204 -5.81 -17.19 -9.75
C ALA A 204 -4.91 -16.40 -10.70
N ASP A 205 -4.03 -17.12 -11.39
CA ASP A 205 -3.16 -16.57 -12.43
C ASP A 205 -3.93 -15.57 -13.28
N THR A 206 -3.39 -14.37 -13.48
CA THR A 206 -3.98 -13.33 -14.34
C THR A 206 -4.27 -13.84 -15.77
N ARG A 207 -3.65 -14.98 -16.15
CA ARG A 207 -3.94 -15.73 -17.37
C ARG A 207 -5.29 -16.44 -17.39
N SER A 208 -5.85 -16.88 -16.26
CA SER A 208 -7.20 -17.47 -16.23
C SER A 208 -8.27 -16.40 -16.38
N THR A 209 -8.08 -15.23 -15.76
CA THR A 209 -9.01 -14.09 -15.88
C THR A 209 -9.13 -13.59 -17.33
N LEU A 210 -8.02 -13.52 -18.06
CA LEU A 210 -8.04 -13.19 -19.50
C LEU A 210 -8.76 -14.24 -20.34
N LYS A 211 -8.65 -15.52 -19.98
CA LYS A 211 -9.32 -16.61 -20.68
C LYS A 211 -10.82 -16.61 -20.42
N ASP A 212 -11.24 -16.25 -19.21
CA ASP A 212 -12.64 -16.11 -18.84
C ASP A 212 -13.28 -14.88 -19.53
N ILE A 213 -12.58 -13.74 -19.56
CA ILE A 213 -13.02 -12.54 -20.31
C ILE A 213 -13.14 -12.84 -21.82
N ALA A 214 -12.16 -13.54 -22.40
CA ALA A 214 -12.22 -13.93 -23.82
C ALA A 214 -13.39 -14.89 -24.09
N ARG A 215 -13.67 -15.80 -23.16
CA ARG A 215 -14.81 -16.74 -23.26
C ARG A 215 -16.13 -16.00 -23.22
N ASP A 216 -16.29 -15.04 -22.31
CA ASP A 216 -17.52 -14.25 -22.18
C ASP A 216 -17.74 -13.33 -23.38
N ALA A 217 -16.66 -12.76 -23.94
CA ALA A 217 -16.73 -11.96 -25.16
C ALA A 217 -17.19 -12.81 -26.37
N VAL A 218 -16.67 -14.04 -26.52
CA VAL A 218 -17.10 -14.95 -27.59
C VAL A 218 -18.57 -15.36 -27.40
N LEU A 219 -18.99 -15.64 -26.17
CA LEU A 219 -20.38 -15.97 -25.86
C LEU A 219 -21.33 -14.81 -26.20
N GLY A 220 -20.95 -13.57 -25.89
CA GLY A 220 -21.69 -12.37 -26.26
C GLY A 220 -21.83 -12.19 -27.78
N ILE A 221 -20.76 -12.47 -28.54
CA ILE A 221 -20.78 -12.39 -30.01
C ILE A 221 -21.70 -13.48 -30.59
N VAL A 222 -21.63 -14.70 -30.09
CA VAL A 222 -22.48 -15.81 -30.55
C VAL A 222 -23.95 -15.53 -30.29
N ILE A 223 -24.30 -15.05 -29.09
CA ILE A 223 -25.68 -14.68 -28.74
C ILE A 223 -26.16 -13.55 -29.66
N SER A 224 -25.34 -12.51 -29.87
CA SER A 224 -25.70 -11.38 -30.72
C SER A 224 -25.92 -11.80 -32.18
N ALA A 225 -25.07 -12.68 -32.71
CA ALA A 225 -25.23 -13.23 -34.06
C ALA A 225 -26.50 -14.09 -34.19
N PHE A 226 -26.82 -14.87 -33.15
CA PHE A 226 -28.02 -15.70 -33.14
C PHE A 226 -29.31 -14.88 -33.08
N VAL A 227 -29.33 -13.80 -32.29
CA VAL A 227 -30.45 -12.84 -32.25
C VAL A 227 -30.60 -12.14 -33.60
N LEU A 228 -29.49 -11.68 -34.21
CA LEU A 228 -29.53 -11.02 -35.51
C LEU A 228 -30.06 -11.95 -36.62
N TRP A 229 -29.72 -13.24 -36.56
CA TRP A 229 -30.22 -14.26 -37.48
C TRP A 229 -31.73 -14.53 -37.31
N PHE A 230 -32.27 -14.38 -36.10
CA PHE A 230 -33.71 -14.59 -35.85
C PHE A 230 -34.58 -13.40 -36.26
N VAL A 231 -33.96 -12.22 -36.45
CA VAL A 231 -34.64 -10.97 -36.80
C VAL A 231 -34.65 -10.70 -38.31
N ILE A 232 -33.76 -11.35 -39.06
CA ILE A 232 -33.68 -11.31 -40.54
C ILE A 232 -34.46 -12.48 -41.14
#